data_AF-A0A6J8CEG3-F1
#
_entry.id   AF-A0A6J8CEG3-F1
#
_cell.length_a   1.000
_cell.length_b   1.000
_cell.length_c   1.000
_cell.angle_alpha   90.00
_cell.angle_beta   90.00
_cell.angle_gamma   90.00
#
_symmetry.space_group_name_H-M   'P 1'
#
loop_
_entity.id
_entity.type
_entity.pdbx_description
1 polymer ?
#
loop_
_entity_poly.entity_id
_entity_poly.type
_entity_poly.pdbx_seq_one_letter_code
_entity_poly.pdbx_strand_id
1 'polypeptide(L)'
;MSQEVQINVGGTLFITQWSTLHKHRNTLLGSLSTKSECYSKKKQYFFFDRNPDYFNIILDFYRNGHIHFPTHVCGWIWKQELQFWRIPETEISECCYPTYVKYDKNRAVTEYIKNAFIVHTAEYQTKAVSCLTGISQRIWLFLEEPTSSLPARVCVINHY
;
A
#
# COMPACT_ATOMS: atom_id res chain seq x y z
N MET A 1 -25.52 -18.54 -21.38
CA MET A 1 -25.06 -18.74 -19.99
C MET A 1 -23.67 -18.14 -19.86
N SER A 2 -23.50 -17.16 -18.97
CA SER A 2 -22.21 -16.54 -18.69
C SER A 2 -21.39 -17.42 -17.76
N GLN A 3 -20.22 -17.88 -18.21
CA GLN A 3 -19.32 -18.70 -17.42
C GLN A 3 -18.77 -17.92 -16.21
N GLU A 4 -18.75 -18.55 -15.05
CA GLU A 4 -18.20 -17.99 -13.82
C GLU A 4 -16.67 -18.08 -13.79
N VAL A 5 -16.05 -17.19 -13.03
CA VAL A 5 -14.61 -17.13 -12.80
C VAL A 5 -14.34 -16.86 -11.33
N GLN A 6 -13.35 -17.58 -10.80
CA GLN A 6 -12.92 -17.47 -9.41
C GLN A 6 -11.60 -16.70 -9.32
N ILE A 7 -11.56 -15.72 -8.43
CA ILE A 7 -10.40 -14.85 -8.21
C ILE A 7 -10.11 -14.85 -6.71
N ASN A 8 -8.95 -15.38 -6.32
CA ASN A 8 -8.45 -15.33 -4.97
C ASN A 8 -7.54 -14.10 -4.80
N VAL A 9 -7.91 -13.20 -3.89
CA VAL A 9 -7.16 -11.98 -3.56
C VAL A 9 -6.76 -12.03 -2.10
N GLY A 10 -5.46 -12.13 -1.83
CA GLY A 10 -4.92 -12.17 -0.46
C GLY A 10 -5.46 -13.31 0.41
N GLY A 11 -5.97 -14.39 -0.19
CA GLY A 11 -6.61 -15.50 0.50
C GLY A 11 -8.14 -15.52 0.40
N THR A 12 -8.78 -14.38 0.11
CA THR A 12 -10.25 -14.28 -0.01
C THR A 12 -10.69 -14.64 -1.42
N LEU A 13 -11.67 -15.54 -1.54
CA LEU A 13 -12.21 -15.97 -2.83
C LEU A 13 -13.38 -15.10 -3.26
N PHE A 14 -13.24 -14.50 -4.43
CA PHE A 14 -14.28 -13.74 -5.12
C PHE A 14 -14.76 -14.52 -6.33
N ILE A 15 -16.08 -14.52 -6.55
CA ILE A 15 -16.71 -15.17 -7.69
C ILE A 15 -17.45 -14.10 -8.50
N THR A 16 -17.22 -14.11 -9.81
CA THR A 16 -17.91 -13.22 -10.75
C THR A 16 -18.07 -13.92 -12.10
N GLN A 17 -18.61 -13.22 -13.09
CA GLN A 17 -18.78 -13.74 -14.44
C GLN A 17 -17.69 -13.20 -15.38
N TRP A 18 -17.28 -14.01 -16.36
CA TRP A 18 -16.39 -13.55 -17.42
C TRP A 18 -16.98 -12.34 -18.17
N SER A 19 -18.28 -12.31 -18.43
CA SER A 19 -18.97 -11.19 -19.06
C SER A 19 -18.74 -9.87 -18.33
N THR A 20 -18.76 -9.88 -16.99
CA THR A 20 -18.52 -8.72 -16.14
C THR A 20 -17.11 -8.17 -16.33
N LEU A 21 -16.09 -9.03 -16.30
CA LEU A 21 -14.70 -8.61 -16.48
C LEU A 21 -14.44 -8.07 -17.90
N HIS A 22 -15.01 -8.73 -18.91
CA HIS A 22 -14.81 -8.36 -20.31
C HIS A 22 -15.49 -7.05 -20.73
N LYS A 23 -16.28 -6.41 -19.86
CA LYS A 23 -16.78 -5.04 -20.12
C LYS A 23 -15.63 -4.04 -20.25
N HIS A 24 -14.53 -4.27 -19.53
CA HIS A 24 -13.36 -3.39 -19.52
C HIS A 24 -12.10 -4.16 -19.91
N ARG A 25 -11.95 -4.50 -21.20
CA ARG A 25 -10.84 -5.36 -21.69
C ARG A 25 -9.45 -4.72 -21.59
N ASN A 26 -9.37 -3.40 -21.43
CA ASN A 26 -8.13 -2.64 -21.29
C ASN A 26 -7.49 -2.77 -19.90
N THR A 27 -8.19 -3.35 -18.93
CA THR A 27 -7.69 -3.53 -17.56
C THR A 27 -7.03 -4.89 -17.35
N LEU A 28 -6.41 -5.07 -16.19
CA LEU A 28 -5.77 -6.34 -15.83
C LEU A 28 -6.79 -7.48 -15.85
N LEU A 29 -7.91 -7.36 -15.13
CA LEU A 29 -8.90 -8.44 -15.03
C LEU A 29 -9.63 -8.70 -16.35
N GLY A 30 -9.87 -7.65 -17.15
CA GLY A 30 -10.51 -7.79 -18.45
C GLY A 30 -9.63 -8.50 -19.50
N SER A 31 -8.32 -8.53 -19.28
CA SER A 31 -7.34 -9.22 -20.12
C SER A 31 -7.01 -10.65 -19.65
N LEU A 32 -7.63 -11.13 -18.57
CA LEU A 32 -7.34 -12.45 -18.02
C LEU A 32 -7.74 -13.58 -18.97
N SER A 33 -6.90 -14.61 -18.97
CA SER A 33 -7.15 -15.85 -19.69
C SER A 33 -6.64 -17.03 -18.87
N THR A 34 -7.10 -18.24 -19.18
CA THR A 34 -6.59 -19.47 -18.55
C THR A 34 -5.11 -19.74 -18.84
N LYS A 35 -4.51 -18.96 -19.75
CA LYS A 35 -3.07 -18.95 -20.06
C LYS A 35 -2.26 -17.96 -19.20
N SER A 36 -2.91 -17.08 -18.45
CA SER A 36 -2.22 -16.10 -17.60
C SER A 36 -1.44 -16.82 -16.49
N GLU A 37 -0.26 -16.30 -16.15
CA GLU A 37 0.62 -16.88 -15.12
C GLU A 37 -0.04 -16.93 -13.73
N CYS A 38 -0.94 -15.99 -13.45
CA CYS A 38 -1.71 -15.96 -12.20
C CYS A 38 -2.80 -17.04 -12.12
N TYR A 39 -3.07 -17.80 -13.18
CA TYR A 39 -4.07 -18.86 -13.17
C TYR A 39 -3.49 -20.20 -12.67
N SER A 40 -4.06 -20.72 -11.57
CA SER A 40 -3.68 -22.05 -11.08
C SER A 40 -4.60 -23.13 -11.67
N LYS A 41 -4.09 -23.95 -12.60
CA LYS A 41 -4.86 -25.06 -13.18
C LYS A 41 -5.36 -26.07 -12.14
N LYS A 42 -4.57 -26.33 -11.09
CA LYS A 42 -4.92 -27.27 -10.02
C LYS A 42 -6.07 -26.75 -9.15
N LYS A 43 -6.07 -25.45 -8.85
CA LYS A 43 -7.05 -24.84 -7.94
C LYS A 43 -8.23 -24.17 -8.66
N GLN A 44 -8.13 -24.00 -9.98
CA GLN A 44 -9.13 -23.38 -10.85
C GLN A 44 -9.51 -21.93 -10.48
N TYR A 45 -8.57 -21.18 -9.92
CA TYR A 45 -8.74 -19.75 -9.62
C TYR A 45 -7.51 -18.93 -10.03
N PHE A 46 -7.71 -17.64 -10.22
CA PHE A 46 -6.65 -16.64 -10.38
C PHE A 46 -6.17 -16.16 -9.01
N PHE A 47 -4.86 -16.11 -8.76
CA PHE A 47 -4.32 -15.64 -7.49
C PHE A 47 -3.69 -14.25 -7.62
N PHE A 48 -4.03 -13.36 -6.69
CA PHE A 48 -3.42 -12.04 -6.54
C PHE A 48 -3.05 -11.80 -5.09
N ASP A 49 -1.79 -11.49 -4.83
CA ASP A 49 -1.29 -11.15 -3.49
C ASP A 49 -1.53 -9.66 -3.18
N ARG A 50 -2.81 -9.29 -3.02
CA ARG A 50 -3.28 -7.92 -2.74
C ARG A 50 -4.27 -7.93 -1.59
N ASN A 51 -4.61 -6.74 -1.07
CA ASN A 51 -5.58 -6.61 0.00
C ASN A 51 -7.03 -6.83 -0.54
N PRO A 52 -7.78 -7.82 -0.02
CA PRO A 52 -9.15 -8.09 -0.44
C PRO A 52 -10.14 -6.95 -0.13
N ASP A 53 -9.87 -6.09 0.87
CA ASP A 53 -10.77 -4.99 1.24
C ASP A 53 -10.94 -3.99 0.10
N TYR A 54 -9.84 -3.67 -0.59
CA TYR A 54 -9.83 -2.77 -1.74
C TYR A 54 -10.46 -3.42 -2.97
N PHE A 55 -10.35 -4.75 -3.08
CA PHE A 55 -10.82 -5.48 -4.25
C PHE A 55 -12.33 -5.42 -4.44
N ASN A 56 -13.12 -5.27 -3.38
CA ASN A 56 -14.57 -5.10 -3.48
C ASN A 56 -14.95 -3.93 -4.40
N ILE A 57 -14.31 -2.78 -4.19
CA ILE A 57 -14.54 -1.55 -4.96
C ILE A 57 -14.06 -1.74 -6.41
N ILE A 58 -12.91 -2.40 -6.58
CA ILE A 58 -12.37 -2.75 -7.90
C ILE A 58 -13.34 -3.67 -8.66
N LEU A 59 -13.96 -4.64 -7.99
CA LEU A 59 -14.92 -5.54 -8.61
C LEU A 59 -16.24 -4.83 -8.95
N ASP A 60 -16.68 -3.91 -8.10
CA ASP A 60 -17.87 -3.07 -8.36
C ASP A 60 -17.69 -2.15 -9.57
N PHE A 61 -16.47 -1.71 -9.87
CA PHE A 61 -16.19 -1.03 -11.14
C PHE A 61 -16.56 -1.88 -12.36
N TYR A 62 -16.25 -3.18 -12.39
CA TYR A 62 -16.64 -4.03 -13.52
C TYR A 62 -18.16 -4.28 -13.57
N ARG A 63 -18.86 -4.10 -12.46
CA ARG A 63 -20.33 -4.23 -12.40
C ARG A 63 -21.01 -2.95 -12.91
N ASN A 64 -20.57 -1.80 -12.40
CA ASN A 64 -21.27 -0.52 -12.49
C ASN A 64 -20.61 0.48 -13.48
N GLY A 65 -19.36 0.26 -13.86
CA GLY A 65 -18.60 1.08 -14.83
C GLY A 65 -17.98 2.36 -14.27
N HIS A 66 -18.00 2.58 -12.96
CA HIS A 66 -17.40 3.77 -12.33
C HIS A 66 -16.84 3.42 -10.95
N ILE A 67 -15.81 4.17 -10.53
CA ILE A 67 -15.11 3.94 -9.27
C ILE A 67 -15.49 4.98 -8.22
N HIS A 68 -15.86 4.50 -7.04
CA HIS A 68 -16.01 5.34 -5.85
C HIS A 68 -14.73 5.32 -5.02
N PHE A 69 -14.23 6.50 -4.65
CA PHE A 69 -13.04 6.62 -3.81
C PHE A 69 -13.39 6.36 -2.33
N PRO A 70 -12.80 5.36 -1.67
CA PRO A 70 -13.04 5.11 -0.26
C PRO A 70 -12.38 6.17 0.62
N THR A 71 -13.17 6.86 1.44
CA THR A 71 -12.69 7.98 2.29
C THR A 71 -11.75 7.57 3.43
N HIS A 72 -11.77 6.30 3.82
CA HIS A 72 -10.94 5.75 4.90
C HIS A 72 -9.58 5.23 4.41
N VAL A 73 -9.30 5.28 3.11
CA VAL A 73 -8.06 4.78 2.52
C VAL A 73 -7.17 5.96 2.13
N CYS A 74 -5.87 5.81 2.36
CA CYS A 74 -4.88 6.78 1.88
C CYS A 74 -4.97 6.91 0.35
N GLY A 75 -4.91 8.14 -0.18
CA GLY A 75 -4.96 8.35 -1.63
C GLY A 75 -3.81 7.66 -2.38
N TRP A 76 -2.64 7.52 -1.76
CA TRP A 76 -1.45 6.89 -2.36
C TRP A 76 -1.61 5.38 -2.54
N ILE A 77 -1.72 4.62 -1.44
CA ILE A 77 -2.83 3.68 -1.22
C ILE A 77 -3.59 3.23 -2.46
N TRP A 78 -4.71 3.91 -2.63
CA TRP A 78 -5.67 3.71 -3.69
C TRP A 78 -5.09 3.87 -5.09
N LYS A 79 -4.22 4.86 -5.31
CA LYS A 79 -3.54 5.08 -6.60
C LYS A 79 -2.71 3.86 -7.01
N GLN A 80 -1.99 3.24 -6.06
CA GLN A 80 -1.23 2.01 -6.31
C GLN A 80 -2.14 0.83 -6.67
N GLU A 81 -3.31 0.71 -6.03
CA GLU A 81 -4.31 -0.31 -6.41
C GLU A 81 -4.82 -0.08 -7.83
N LEU A 82 -5.26 1.14 -8.18
CA LEU A 82 -5.73 1.46 -9.54
C LEU A 82 -4.66 1.14 -10.60
N GLN A 83 -3.41 1.50 -10.33
CA GLN A 83 -2.28 1.20 -11.21
C GLN A 83 -2.06 -0.31 -11.35
N PHE A 84 -2.12 -1.07 -10.26
CA PHE A 84 -1.96 -2.53 -10.28
C PHE A 84 -3.05 -3.20 -11.13
N TRP A 85 -4.31 -2.82 -10.93
CA TRP A 85 -5.44 -3.35 -11.69
C TRP A 85 -5.56 -2.78 -13.12
N ARG A 86 -4.65 -1.85 -13.48
CA ARG A 86 -4.59 -1.15 -14.77
C ARG A 86 -5.90 -0.42 -15.09
N ILE A 87 -6.49 0.23 -14.09
CA ILE A 87 -7.69 1.04 -14.24
C ILE A 87 -7.26 2.51 -14.24
N PRO A 88 -7.62 3.31 -15.26
CA PRO A 88 -7.22 4.71 -15.31
C PRO A 88 -8.00 5.52 -14.27
N GLU A 89 -7.34 6.54 -13.70
CA GLU A 89 -7.93 7.45 -12.69
C GLU A 89 -9.12 8.26 -13.24
N THR A 90 -9.27 8.32 -14.57
CA THR A 90 -10.41 8.94 -15.26
C THR A 90 -11.73 8.21 -15.00
N GLU A 91 -11.69 6.95 -14.56
CA GLU A 91 -12.89 6.17 -14.20
C GLU A 91 -13.43 6.50 -12.81
N ILE A 92 -12.73 7.34 -12.04
CA ILE A 92 -13.22 7.81 -10.74
C ILE A 92 -14.47 8.66 -10.96
N SER A 93 -15.56 8.29 -10.28
CA SER A 93 -16.84 8.96 -10.37
C SER A 93 -16.74 10.42 -9.92
N GLU A 94 -17.54 11.28 -10.54
CA GLU A 94 -17.55 12.73 -10.30
C GLU A 94 -17.77 13.08 -8.82
N CYS A 95 -18.59 12.31 -8.10
CA CYS A 95 -18.84 12.54 -6.67
C CYS A 95 -17.60 12.34 -5.79
N CYS A 96 -16.62 11.55 -6.25
CA CYS A 96 -15.41 11.19 -5.51
C CYS A 96 -14.17 11.94 -5.99
N TYR A 97 -14.20 12.49 -7.20
CA TYR A 97 -13.07 13.13 -7.85
C TYR A 97 -12.48 14.31 -7.06
N PRO A 98 -13.26 15.25 -6.47
CA PRO A 98 -12.71 16.37 -5.70
C PRO A 98 -11.90 15.89 -4.48
N THR A 99 -12.38 14.86 -3.81
CA THR A 99 -11.70 14.26 -2.65
C THR A 99 -10.40 13.60 -3.07
N TYR A 100 -10.42 12.82 -4.16
CA TYR A 100 -9.22 12.18 -4.71
C TYR A 100 -8.12 13.19 -5.07
N VAL A 101 -8.46 14.25 -5.80
CA VAL A 101 -7.51 15.30 -6.23
C VAL A 101 -6.92 16.03 -5.03
N LYS A 102 -7.69 16.27 -3.97
CA LYS A 102 -7.18 16.88 -2.74
C LYS A 102 -6.06 16.04 -2.11
N TYR A 103 -6.21 14.72 -2.08
CA TYR A 103 -5.16 13.83 -1.57
C TYR A 103 -3.92 13.83 -2.45
N ASP A 104 -4.07 13.79 -3.78
CA ASP A 104 -2.94 13.77 -4.71
C ASP A 104 -2.10 15.07 -4.63
N LYS A 105 -2.76 16.23 -4.55
CA LYS A 105 -2.07 17.53 -4.40
C LYS A 105 -1.37 17.70 -3.06
N ASN A 106 -2.01 17.27 -1.96
CA ASN A 106 -1.43 17.38 -0.62
C ASN A 106 -0.23 16.46 -0.41
N ARG A 107 -0.01 15.51 -1.32
CA ARG A 107 1.12 14.59 -1.22
C ARG A 107 2.46 15.30 -1.23
N ALA A 108 2.72 16.18 -2.20
CA ALA A 108 4.01 16.87 -2.33
C ALA A 108 4.31 17.70 -1.07
N VAL A 109 3.28 18.36 -0.52
CA VAL A 109 3.38 19.11 0.73
C VAL A 109 3.67 18.16 1.91
N THR A 110 2.99 17.03 1.98
CA THR A 110 3.18 16.04 3.06
C THR A 110 4.57 15.41 3.00
N GLU A 111 5.05 15.07 1.81
CA GLU A 111 6.40 14.54 1.59
C GLU A 111 7.47 15.58 1.97
N TYR A 112 7.27 16.85 1.59
CA TYR A 112 8.16 17.93 2.00
C TYR A 112 8.22 18.08 3.52
N ILE A 113 7.06 18.15 4.20
CA ILE A 113 6.99 18.28 5.67
C ILE A 113 7.65 17.07 6.34
N LYS A 114 7.39 15.85 5.85
CA LYS A 114 7.99 14.63 6.38
C LYS A 114 9.51 14.64 6.24
N ASN A 115 10.02 15.05 5.08
CA ASN A 115 11.46 15.13 4.83
C ASN A 115 12.10 16.24 5.67
N ALA A 116 11.48 17.42 5.76
CA ALA A 116 11.95 18.51 6.62
C ALA A 116 12.00 18.09 8.09
N PHE A 117 11.00 17.34 8.57
CA PHE A 117 11.01 16.77 9.91
C PHE A 117 12.16 15.79 10.11
N ILE A 118 12.38 14.86 9.17
CA ILE A 118 13.50 13.89 9.23
C ILE A 118 14.85 14.64 9.30
N VAL A 119 15.07 15.63 8.43
CA VAL A 119 16.29 16.44 8.43
C VAL A 119 16.46 17.15 9.76
N HIS A 120 15.41 17.81 10.25
CA HIS A 120 15.48 18.53 11.52
C HIS A 120 15.71 17.59 12.72
N THR A 121 15.14 16.38 12.71
CA THR A 121 15.42 15.37 13.75
C THR A 121 16.86 14.88 13.69
N ALA A 122 17.40 14.64 12.49
CA ALA A 122 18.79 14.24 12.31
C ALA A 122 19.77 15.36 12.72
N GLU A 123 19.47 16.62 12.40
CA GLU A 123 20.24 17.79 12.83
C GLU A 123 20.19 17.98 14.35
N TYR A 124 19.02 17.81 14.97
CA TYR A 124 18.90 17.88 16.41
C TYR A 124 19.69 16.76 17.09
N GLN A 125 19.59 15.52 16.60
CA GLN A 125 20.30 14.37 17.18
C GLN A 125 21.82 14.51 17.01
N THR A 126 22.29 14.95 15.85
CA THR A 126 23.73 15.24 15.64
C THR A 126 24.22 16.39 16.52
N LYS A 127 23.43 17.45 16.69
CA LYS A 127 23.79 18.57 17.58
C LYS A 127 23.78 18.15 19.05
N ALA A 128 22.78 17.38 19.47
CA ALA A 128 22.69 16.81 20.82
C ALA A 128 23.90 15.90 21.13
N VAL A 129 24.28 15.02 20.20
CA VAL A 129 25.49 14.20 20.33
C VAL A 129 26.76 15.05 20.34
N SER A 130 26.82 16.13 19.54
CA SER A 130 27.99 17.03 19.50
C SER A 130 28.18 17.85 20.78
N CYS A 131 27.10 18.16 21.52
CA CYS A 131 27.18 18.90 22.78
C CYS A 131 27.39 18.01 24.01
N LEU A 132 27.25 16.69 23.87
CA LEU A 132 27.60 15.73 24.91
C LEU A 132 29.10 15.44 24.85
N THR A 133 29.85 15.77 25.90
CA THR A 133 31.28 15.46 25.99
C THR A 133 31.52 14.16 26.77
N GLY A 134 32.50 13.38 26.29
CA GLY A 134 33.24 12.33 27.00
C GLY A 134 32.42 11.22 27.68
N ILE A 135 31.82 11.53 28.82
CA ILE A 135 31.09 10.57 29.66
C ILE A 135 29.64 10.46 29.23
N SER A 136 28.98 11.59 28.96
CA SER A 136 27.55 11.59 28.60
C SER A 136 27.30 11.00 27.21
N GLN A 137 28.24 11.16 26.27
CA GLN A 137 28.18 10.53 24.95
C GLN A 137 28.33 9.00 25.05
N ARG A 138 29.18 8.51 25.97
CA ARG A 138 29.37 7.07 26.20
C ARG A 138 28.17 6.43 26.89
N ILE A 139 27.51 7.14 27.79
CA ILE A 139 26.25 6.69 28.42
C ILE A 139 25.13 6.63 27.38
N TRP A 140 25.02 7.62 26.50
CA TRP A 140 24.01 7.65 25.44
C TRP A 140 24.21 6.49 24.43
N LEU A 141 25.45 6.29 23.94
CA LEU A 141 25.79 5.15 23.06
C LEU A 141 25.56 3.79 23.74
N PHE A 142 25.82 3.70 25.05
CA PHE A 142 25.57 2.49 25.83
C PHE A 142 24.08 2.14 25.92
N LEU A 143 23.19 3.14 25.97
CA LEU A 143 21.75 2.94 26.10
C LEU A 143 21.03 2.74 24.75
N GLU A 144 21.42 3.48 23.71
CA GLU A 144 20.73 3.42 22.41
C GLU A 144 21.25 2.33 21.48
N GLU A 145 22.54 1.97 21.57
CA GLU A 145 23.17 1.06 20.64
C GLU A 145 23.59 -0.23 21.37
N PRO A 146 22.81 -1.32 21.24
CA PRO A 146 23.03 -2.58 21.96
C PRO A 146 24.45 -3.12 21.75
N THR A 147 25.02 -2.90 20.56
CA THR A 147 26.30 -3.45 20.13
C THR A 147 27.50 -2.59 20.53
N SER A 148 27.28 -1.40 21.10
CA SER A 148 28.35 -0.46 21.46
C SER A 148 29.32 -1.02 22.51
N SER A 149 28.87 -1.96 23.36
CA SER A 149 29.71 -2.63 24.34
C SER A 149 29.14 -3.98 24.79
N LEU A 150 29.98 -4.86 25.35
CA LEU A 150 29.54 -6.15 25.90
C LEU A 150 28.43 -6.02 26.96
N PRO A 151 28.49 -5.10 27.95
CA PRO A 151 27.39 -4.89 28.89
C PRO A 151 26.13 -4.26 28.23
N ALA A 152 26.27 -3.42 27.20
CA ALA A 152 25.12 -2.89 26.45
C ALA A 152 24.34 -4.03 25.76
N ARG A 153 25.05 -5.02 25.20
CA ARG A 153 24.43 -6.19 24.55
C ARG A 153 23.61 -7.06 25.51
N VAL A 154 23.99 -7.06 26.78
CA VAL A 154 23.29 -7.79 27.86
C VAL A 154 22.10 -6.98 28.37
N CYS A 155 22.19 -5.64 28.41
CA CYS A 155 21.15 -4.74 28.91
C CYS A 155 19.87 -4.75 28.05
N VAL A 156 19.99 -5.05 26.75
CA VAL A 156 18.86 -5.06 25.79
C VAL A 156 17.87 -6.21 25.97
N ILE A 157 18.08 -7.12 26.92
CA ILE A 157 17.22 -8.31 27.08
C ILE A 157 15.93 -8.04 27.90
N ASN A 158 15.71 -6.86 28.49
CA ASN A 158 14.54 -6.61 29.36
C ASN A 158 13.71 -5.35 29.01
N HIS A 159 13.38 -5.14 27.73
CA HIS A 159 12.28 -4.25 27.37
C HIS A 159 11.27 -4.99 26.48
N TYR A 160 10.31 -5.65 27.15
CA TYR A 160 8.98 -5.94 26.60
C TYR A 160 8.04 -4.79 26.96
#